data_AF-A0A8R2B9H9-F1
#
_entry.id   AF-A0A8R2B9H9-F1
#
_cell.length_a   1.000
_cell.length_b   1.000
_cell.length_c   1.000
_cell.angle_alpha   90.00
_cell.angle_beta   90.00
_cell.angle_gamma   90.00
#
_symmetry.space_group_name_H-M   'P 1'
#
loop_
_entity.id
_entity.type
_entity.pdbx_description
1 polymer ?
#
loop_
_entity_poly.entity_id
_entity_poly.type
_entity_poly.pdbx_seq_one_letter_code
_entity_poly.pdbx_strand_id
1 'polypeptide(L)'
;MNSLLCVSVSLLLVLLQSLEINSECCNLQSSVKYTPKGDYTCEEAVPMGQRSLLCLLPRCCVVNHMCHDAKVYPGFYCSSGTCNAVGCNCDGPCIDGDHKTLADHFRLLYPNAEYGYETVSVKNTRAITGFII
;
A
#
# COMPACT_ATOMS: atom_id res chain seq x y z
N MET A 1 22.55 -20.94 45.27
CA MET A 1 22.96 -19.99 44.21
C MET A 1 22.15 -20.16 42.91
N ASN A 2 20.91 -20.69 42.97
CA ASN A 2 20.13 -21.07 41.78
C ASN A 2 18.84 -20.25 41.57
N SER A 3 18.32 -19.56 42.59
CA SER A 3 17.05 -18.81 42.45
C SER A 3 17.17 -17.48 41.71
N LEU A 4 18.32 -16.80 41.76
CA LEU A 4 18.51 -15.51 41.06
C LEU A 4 18.55 -15.69 39.54
N LEU A 5 19.10 -16.80 39.05
CA LEU A 5 19.19 -17.12 37.62
C LEU A 5 17.82 -17.43 37.01
N CYS A 6 16.90 -18.01 37.77
CA CYS A 6 15.56 -18.29 37.28
C CYS A 6 14.72 -17.02 37.11
N VAL A 7 14.85 -16.05 38.02
CA VAL A 7 14.09 -14.78 37.95
C VAL A 7 14.58 -13.93 36.79
N SER A 8 15.89 -13.86 36.55
CA SER A 8 16.45 -13.09 35.44
C SER A 8 16.11 -13.67 34.06
N VAL A 9 16.14 -15.00 33.91
CA VAL A 9 15.75 -15.68 32.66
C VAL A 9 14.26 -15.54 32.39
N SER A 10 13.42 -15.63 33.42
CA SER A 10 11.96 -15.44 33.27
C SER A 10 11.61 -14.01 32.86
N LEU A 11 12.30 -13.00 33.41
CA LEU A 11 12.11 -11.60 33.05
C LEU A 11 12.58 -11.32 31.60
N LEU A 12 13.68 -11.94 31.18
CA LEU A 12 14.19 -11.82 29.80
C LEU A 12 13.22 -12.44 28.78
N LEU A 13 12.60 -13.58 29.11
CA LEU A 13 11.60 -14.25 28.26
C LEU A 13 10.31 -13.42 28.12
N VAL A 14 9.84 -12.76 29.19
CA VAL A 14 8.68 -11.86 29.13
C VAL A 14 8.97 -10.62 28.28
N LEU A 15 10.19 -10.08 28.36
CA LEU A 15 10.60 -8.95 27.50
C LEU A 15 10.70 -9.37 26.02
N LEU A 16 11.19 -10.57 25.72
CA LEU A 16 11.28 -11.09 24.35
C LEU A 16 9.90 -11.33 23.70
N GLN A 17 8.86 -11.61 24.48
CA GLN A 17 7.48 -11.77 23.98
C GLN A 17 6.77 -10.45 23.66
N SER A 18 7.28 -9.31 24.16
CA SER A 18 6.65 -7.99 23.96
C SER A 18 7.03 -7.29 22.65
N LEU A 19 7.97 -7.86 21.87
CA LEU A 19 8.50 -7.24 20.65
C LEU A 19 7.74 -7.60 19.37
N GLU A 20 6.65 -8.36 19.45
CA GLU A 20 5.71 -8.51 18.34
C GLU A 20 4.67 -7.39 18.41
N ILE A 21 5.11 -6.14 18.25
CA ILE A 21 4.21 -5.06 17.86
C ILE A 21 3.92 -5.32 16.38
N ASN A 22 3.00 -6.23 16.10
CA ASN A 22 2.38 -6.36 14.78
C ASN A 22 1.52 -5.11 14.54
N SER A 23 2.17 -3.96 14.34
CA SER A 23 1.46 -2.80 13.83
C SER A 23 1.09 -3.11 12.39
N GLU A 24 -0.19 -3.38 12.15
CA GLU A 24 -0.72 -3.48 10.80
C GLU A 24 -0.44 -2.15 10.09
N CYS A 25 0.33 -2.21 9.00
CA CYS A 25 0.74 -1.05 8.23
C CYS A 25 0.05 -1.08 6.88
N CYS A 26 -0.64 0.01 6.54
CA CYS A 26 -1.41 0.18 5.32
C CYS A 26 -0.63 0.97 4.27
N ASN A 27 0.68 0.75 4.20
CA ASN A 27 1.60 1.46 3.31
C ASN A 27 1.76 0.79 1.94
N LEU A 28 1.09 -0.35 1.73
CA LEU A 28 1.04 -1.03 0.44
C LEU A 28 0.05 -0.31 -0.48
N GLN A 29 0.58 0.19 -1.58
CA GLN A 29 -0.19 0.83 -2.63
C GLN A 29 0.41 0.47 -3.99
N SER A 30 -0.43 0.47 -5.00
CA SER A 30 -0.04 0.22 -6.38
C SER A 30 -0.09 1.51 -7.19
N SER A 31 0.89 1.71 -8.05
CA SER A 31 0.78 2.65 -9.17
C SER A 31 0.41 1.87 -10.42
N VAL A 32 -0.61 2.33 -11.13
CA VAL A 32 -1.11 1.71 -12.36
C VAL A 32 -0.90 2.65 -13.52
N LYS A 33 -0.24 2.15 -14.57
CA LYS A 33 -0.14 2.84 -15.86
C LYS A 33 -1.34 2.46 -16.73
N TYR A 34 -1.87 3.40 -17.48
CA TYR A 34 -2.99 3.15 -18.39
C TYR A 34 -3.02 4.16 -19.52
N THR A 35 -3.76 3.82 -20.57
CA THR A 35 -4.01 4.71 -21.71
C THR A 35 -5.52 5.01 -21.75
N PRO A 36 -5.95 6.28 -21.73
CA PRO A 36 -7.36 6.62 -21.92
C PRO A 36 -7.84 6.19 -23.30
N LYS A 37 -9.05 5.65 -23.39
CA LYS A 37 -9.68 5.30 -24.67
C LYS A 37 -10.24 6.55 -25.35
N GLY A 38 -10.10 6.65 -26.67
CA GLY A 38 -10.64 7.80 -27.42
C GLY A 38 -10.06 9.14 -26.94
N ASP A 39 -10.95 10.10 -26.69
CA ASP A 39 -10.56 11.48 -26.36
C ASP A 39 -10.55 11.81 -24.86
N TYR A 40 -10.82 10.82 -24.00
CA TYR A 40 -10.74 11.03 -22.55
C TYR A 40 -9.36 11.52 -22.12
N THR A 41 -9.36 12.45 -21.17
CA THR A 41 -8.18 12.86 -20.41
C THR A 41 -7.84 11.79 -19.36
N CYS A 42 -6.66 11.92 -18.74
CA CYS A 42 -6.24 10.98 -17.69
C CYS A 42 -7.24 10.95 -16.53
N GLU A 43 -7.68 12.11 -16.06
CA GLU A 43 -8.57 12.26 -14.92
C GLU A 43 -10.01 11.81 -15.21
N GLU A 44 -10.49 12.01 -16.45
CA GLU A 44 -11.80 11.52 -16.87
C GLU A 44 -11.85 9.99 -17.01
N ALA A 45 -10.73 9.37 -17.40
CA ALA A 45 -10.64 7.91 -17.52
C ALA A 45 -10.46 7.24 -16.15
N VAL A 46 -9.69 7.85 -15.25
CA VAL A 46 -9.47 7.37 -13.87
C VAL A 46 -9.30 8.57 -12.94
N PRO A 47 -10.03 8.63 -11.80
CA PRO A 47 -9.85 9.69 -10.81
C PRO A 47 -8.39 9.82 -10.34
N MET A 48 -7.91 11.06 -10.16
CA MET A 48 -6.51 11.37 -9.79
C MET A 48 -5.47 10.86 -10.81
N GLY A 49 -5.92 10.47 -12.00
CA GLY A 49 -5.09 10.12 -13.13
C GLY A 49 -4.27 11.29 -13.65
N GLN A 50 -2.96 11.10 -13.80
CA GLN A 50 -2.04 12.14 -14.25
C GLN A 50 -1.23 11.68 -15.45
N ARG A 51 -0.88 12.63 -16.33
CA ARG A 51 -0.02 12.33 -17.48
C ARG A 51 1.38 11.98 -16.98
N SER A 52 1.89 10.83 -17.40
CA SER A 52 3.26 10.40 -17.05
C SER A 52 4.19 10.58 -18.23
N LEU A 53 5.28 11.33 -18.02
CA LEU A 53 6.38 11.45 -18.99
C LEU A 53 7.26 10.18 -19.04
N LEU A 54 7.10 9.28 -18.07
CA LEU A 54 7.90 8.06 -17.93
C LEU A 54 7.35 6.86 -18.75
N CYS A 55 6.31 7.06 -19.54
CA CYS A 55 5.78 6.02 -20.40
C CYS A 55 6.28 6.15 -21.83
N LEU A 56 6.50 5.01 -22.47
CA LEU A 56 6.87 4.90 -23.89
C LEU A 56 5.67 5.18 -24.84
N LEU A 57 4.44 5.10 -24.33
CA LEU A 57 3.21 5.25 -25.12
C LEU A 57 2.73 6.70 -25.21
N PRO A 58 2.33 7.19 -26.40
CA PRO A 58 1.66 8.47 -26.53
C PRO A 58 0.31 8.40 -25.79
N ARG A 59 0.03 9.40 -24.95
CA ARG A 59 -1.16 9.48 -24.06
C ARG A 59 -1.17 8.50 -22.87
N CYS A 60 -0.01 8.05 -22.41
CA CYS A 60 0.04 7.31 -21.15
C CYS A 60 -0.28 8.19 -19.94
N CYS A 61 -1.06 7.61 -19.05
CA CYS A 61 -1.41 8.16 -17.74
C CYS A 61 -0.93 7.20 -16.65
N VAL A 62 -0.73 7.75 -15.46
CA VAL A 62 -0.46 7.00 -14.24
C VAL A 62 -1.43 7.46 -13.19
N VAL A 63 -1.96 6.51 -12.43
CA VAL A 63 -2.61 6.80 -11.16
C VAL A 63 -1.74 6.24 -10.06
N ASN A 64 -1.40 7.10 -9.11
CA ASN A 64 -0.68 6.73 -7.90
C ASN A 64 -1.70 6.56 -6.77
N HIS A 65 -1.35 5.79 -5.74
CA HIS A 65 -2.20 5.56 -4.57
C HIS A 65 -3.47 4.74 -4.86
N MET A 66 -3.34 3.69 -5.67
CA MET A 66 -4.40 2.69 -5.82
C MET A 66 -4.25 1.63 -4.74
N CYS A 67 -5.34 1.37 -4.02
CA CYS A 67 -5.39 0.36 -2.98
C CYS A 67 -5.73 -1.02 -3.54
N HIS A 68 -5.75 -2.02 -2.65
CA HIS A 68 -5.84 -3.42 -3.04
C HIS A 68 -7.18 -3.79 -3.70
N ASP A 69 -8.22 -2.98 -3.48
CA ASP A 69 -9.53 -3.11 -4.12
C ASP A 69 -9.63 -2.42 -5.50
N ALA A 70 -8.49 -1.98 -6.05
CA ALA A 70 -8.37 -1.23 -7.31
C ALA A 70 -9.10 0.13 -7.33
N LYS A 71 -9.46 0.67 -6.15
CA LYS A 71 -9.98 2.04 -6.04
C LYS A 71 -8.88 3.02 -5.69
N VAL A 72 -9.12 4.26 -6.09
CA VAL A 72 -8.27 5.40 -5.79
C VAL A 72 -8.82 6.07 -4.54
N TYR A 73 -7.98 6.26 -3.54
CA TYR A 73 -8.35 6.90 -2.29
C TYR A 73 -7.61 8.23 -2.10
N PRO A 74 -8.27 9.26 -1.56
CA PRO A 74 -7.61 10.49 -1.16
C PRO A 74 -6.74 10.20 0.08
N GLY A 75 -5.42 10.09 -0.10
CA GLY A 75 -4.51 9.85 1.01
C GLY A 75 -3.18 9.23 0.58
N PHE A 76 -2.30 9.04 1.56
CA PHE A 76 -0.99 8.42 1.36
C PHE A 76 -0.96 6.93 1.68
N TYR A 77 -2.01 6.40 2.31
CA TYR A 77 -2.09 5.04 2.85
C TYR A 77 -3.43 4.40 2.54
N CYS A 78 -3.43 3.07 2.43
CA CYS A 78 -4.59 2.26 2.11
C CYS A 78 -5.30 1.78 3.38
N SER A 79 -5.78 2.70 4.20
CA SER A 79 -6.60 2.41 5.38
C SER A 79 -7.98 3.03 5.23
N SER A 80 -8.96 2.41 5.87
CA SER A 80 -10.28 3.03 6.08
C SER A 80 -10.27 4.19 7.08
N GLY A 81 -9.17 4.39 7.82
CA GLY A 81 -8.99 5.45 8.81
C GLY A 81 -7.68 6.23 8.64
N THR A 82 -7.41 7.15 9.57
CA THR A 82 -6.17 7.91 9.59
C THR A 82 -5.04 7.03 10.11
N CYS A 83 -3.86 7.13 9.50
CA CYS A 83 -2.65 6.45 9.98
C CYS A 83 -1.66 7.45 10.56
N ASN A 84 -0.68 6.96 11.33
CA ASN A 84 0.45 7.78 11.72
C ASN A 84 1.33 8.16 10.50
N ALA A 85 2.36 8.98 10.71
CA ALA A 85 3.21 9.54 9.66
C ALA A 85 4.01 8.50 8.83
N VAL A 86 4.00 7.22 9.21
CA VAL A 86 4.67 6.13 8.48
C VAL A 86 3.68 5.10 7.91
N GLY A 87 2.38 5.32 8.07
CA GLY A 87 1.32 4.47 7.49
C GLY A 87 0.99 3.24 8.32
N CYS A 88 1.25 3.27 9.63
CA CYS A 88 0.95 2.20 10.56
C CYS A 88 0.01 2.69 11.68
N ASN A 89 -0.51 1.76 12.47
CA ASN A 89 -1.41 2.05 13.59
C ASN A 89 -2.57 2.96 13.16
N CYS A 90 -3.27 2.51 12.11
CA CYS A 90 -4.37 3.25 11.53
C CYS A 90 -5.64 3.06 12.36
N ASP A 91 -6.50 4.07 12.40
CA ASP A 91 -7.78 4.04 13.13
C ASP A 91 -8.77 2.99 12.59
N GLY A 92 -8.48 2.41 11.42
CA GLY A 92 -9.26 1.34 10.81
C GLY A 92 -8.38 0.34 10.04
N PRO A 93 -8.95 -0.81 9.63
CA PRO A 93 -8.21 -1.84 8.91
C PRO A 93 -7.66 -1.31 7.58
N CYS A 94 -6.63 -2.00 7.08
CA CYS A 94 -6.16 -1.77 5.74
C CYS A 94 -7.22 -2.17 4.71
N ILE A 95 -7.27 -1.43 3.61
CA ILE A 95 -8.15 -1.69 2.48
C ILE A 95 -7.56 -2.88 1.74
N ASP A 96 -8.13 -4.04 2.01
CA ASP A 96 -7.67 -5.30 1.48
C ASP A 96 -8.36 -5.67 0.16
N GLY A 97 -7.77 -6.61 -0.56
CA GLY A 97 -8.22 -7.04 -1.88
C GLY A 97 -7.34 -8.19 -2.40
N ASP A 98 -7.47 -8.54 -3.68
CA ASP A 98 -6.55 -9.50 -4.31
C ASP A 98 -5.70 -8.79 -5.37
N HIS A 99 -4.40 -8.62 -5.10
CA HIS A 99 -3.45 -8.00 -6.02
C HIS A 99 -3.38 -8.78 -7.33
N LYS A 100 -3.65 -10.10 -7.30
CA LYS A 100 -3.68 -10.93 -8.51
C LYS A 100 -4.81 -10.51 -9.44
N THR A 101 -5.87 -9.88 -8.94
CA THR A 101 -7.01 -9.42 -9.72
C THR A 101 -7.07 -7.90 -9.87
N LEU A 102 -6.06 -7.15 -9.42
CA LEU A 102 -6.02 -5.68 -9.53
C LEU A 102 -6.30 -5.21 -10.96
N ALA A 103 -5.68 -5.84 -11.96
CA ALA A 103 -5.87 -5.52 -13.37
C ALA A 103 -7.30 -5.81 -13.85
N ASP A 104 -7.93 -6.88 -13.35
CA ASP A 104 -9.29 -7.25 -13.73
C ASP A 104 -10.31 -6.32 -13.06
N HIS A 105 -10.13 -6.02 -11.77
CA HIS A 105 -10.96 -5.04 -11.06
C HIS A 105 -10.82 -3.64 -11.65
N PHE A 106 -9.60 -3.23 -12.02
CA PHE A 106 -9.35 -1.96 -12.69
C PHE A 106 -10.15 -1.85 -14.00
N ARG A 107 -10.16 -2.90 -14.83
CA ARG A 107 -10.93 -2.91 -16.08
C ARG A 107 -12.44 -2.81 -15.87
N LEU A 108 -12.94 -3.36 -14.77
CA LEU A 108 -14.36 -3.27 -14.40
C LEU A 108 -14.73 -1.87 -13.88
N LEU A 109 -13.88 -1.26 -13.08
CA LEU A 109 -14.13 0.05 -12.47
C LEU A 109 -13.88 1.21 -13.44
N TYR A 110 -12.92 1.07 -14.35
CA TYR A 110 -12.50 2.14 -15.26
C TYR A 110 -12.56 1.67 -16.73
N PRO A 111 -13.77 1.50 -17.32
CA PRO A 111 -13.93 0.97 -18.68
C PRO A 111 -13.34 1.89 -19.76
N ASN A 112 -13.17 3.18 -19.43
CA ASN A 112 -12.58 4.20 -20.30
C ASN A 112 -11.04 4.20 -20.28
N ALA A 113 -10.41 3.33 -19.47
CA ALA A 113 -8.98 3.16 -19.40
C ALA A 113 -8.56 1.80 -19.97
N GLU A 114 -7.47 1.78 -20.72
CA GLU A 114 -6.80 0.56 -21.17
C GLU A 114 -5.58 0.31 -20.29
N TYR A 115 -5.63 -0.78 -19.52
CA TYR A 115 -4.61 -1.12 -18.54
C TYR A 115 -3.25 -1.36 -19.21
N GLY A 116 -2.29 -0.46 -18.94
CA GLY A 116 -0.90 -0.59 -19.37
C GLY A 116 -0.13 -1.31 -18.28
N TYR A 117 0.26 -2.56 -18.54
CA TYR A 117 0.93 -3.38 -17.55
C TYR A 117 2.18 -2.65 -16.98
N GLU A 118 2.15 -2.38 -15.67
CA GLU A 118 3.30 -2.24 -14.79
C GLU A 118 2.73 -1.88 -13.41
N THR A 119 2.49 -2.88 -12.57
CA THR A 119 2.35 -2.67 -11.13
C THR A 119 3.72 -2.30 -10.60
N VAL A 120 3.99 -1.02 -10.39
CA VAL A 120 5.17 -0.62 -9.61
C VAL A 120 4.82 -0.90 -8.14
N SER A 121 5.05 -2.13 -7.70
CA SER A 121 5.04 -2.48 -6.27
C SER A 121 6.29 -1.90 -5.63
N VAL A 122 6.19 -0.70 -5.06
CA VAL A 122 7.27 -0.06 -4.29
C VAL A 122 6.61 0.83 -3.22
N LYS A 123 6.77 0.65 -1.90
CA LYS A 123 7.74 -0.09 -1.09
C LYS A 123 7.02 -0.98 -0.07
N ASN A 124 7.35 -2.26 -0.03
CA ASN A 124 7.34 -2.99 1.24
C ASN A 124 8.55 -2.49 2.03
N THR A 125 8.44 -1.30 2.62
CA THR A 125 9.24 -1.05 3.81
C THR A 125 8.54 -1.91 4.85
N ARG A 126 8.98 -3.17 5.00
CA ARG A 126 8.93 -3.79 6.31
C ARG A 126 9.40 -2.67 7.22
N ALA A 127 8.55 -2.20 8.11
CA ALA A 127 9.05 -1.54 9.30
C ALA A 127 9.93 -2.61 9.95
N ILE A 128 11.20 -2.67 9.54
CA ILE A 128 12.22 -3.45 10.21
C ILE A 128 12.32 -2.71 11.53
N THR A 129 11.51 -3.16 12.48
CA THR A 129 11.94 -3.48 13.84
C THR A 129 13.24 -2.79 14.22
N GLY A 130 13.09 -1.73 15.01
CA GLY A 130 14.07 -1.34 16.03
C GLY A 130 15.46 -0.92 15.52
N PHE A 131 15.62 0.38 15.29
CA PHE A 131 16.88 1.05 15.60
C PHE A 131 16.59 2.15 16.61
N ILE A 132 16.45 1.77 17.89
CA ILE A 132 16.65 2.68 19.02
C ILE A 132 17.41 1.90 20.10
N ILE A 133 18.69 2.31 20.24
CA ILE A 133 19.76 1.98 21.20
C ILE A 133 20.48 0.63 21.04
#